data_AF-A0A9X2J3Y7-F1
#
_entry.id   AF-A0A9X2J3Y7-F1
#
_cell.length_a   1.000
_cell.length_b   1.000
_cell.length_c   1.000
_cell.angle_alpha   90.00
_cell.angle_beta   90.00
_cell.angle_gamma   90.00
#
_symmetry.space_group_name_H-M   'P 1'
#
loop_
_entity.id
_entity.type
_entity.pdbx_description
1 polymer ?
#
loop_
_entity_poly.entity_id
_entity_poly.type
_entity_poly.pdbx_seq_one_letter_code
_entity_poly.pdbx_strand_id
1 'polypeptide(L)' 'MPGANQRLKQEKGEVRCLRRELEEEIAWLQRHFEALSNVSAENDIALRRTYNSMLFSRRALLGRMPR' A
#
# COMPACT_ATOMS: atom_id res chain seq x y z
N MET A 1 1.49 -28.45 25.37
CA MET A 1 0.68 -27.47 24.60
C MET A 1 1.57 -26.74 23.58
N PRO A 2 1.71 -27.22 22.32
CA PRO A 2 2.61 -26.60 21.33
C PRO A 2 1.94 -25.56 20.40
N GLY A 3 0.61 -25.40 20.43
CA GLY A 3 -0.14 -24.72 19.37
C GLY A 3 -0.07 -23.19 19.30
N ALA A 4 0.26 -22.49 20.40
CA ALA A 4 0.26 -21.02 20.42
C ALA A 4 1.43 -20.42 19.64
N ASN A 5 2.62 -21.03 19.72
CA ASN A 5 3.82 -20.56 19.02
C ASN A 5 3.75 -20.74 17.50
N GLN A 6 2.96 -21.70 17.01
CA GLN A 6 2.81 -21.97 15.58
C GLN A 6 1.85 -20.97 14.92
N ARG A 7 0.76 -20.61 15.60
CA ARG A 7 -0.17 -19.55 15.13
C ARG A 7 0.50 -18.18 15.06
N LEU A 8 1.25 -17.80 16.10
CA LEU A 8 2.01 -16.54 16.11
C LEU A 8 3.07 -16.47 14.98
N LYS A 9 3.64 -17.61 14.57
CA LYS A 9 4.59 -17.66 13.44
C LYS A 9 3.89 -17.52 12.09
N GLN A 10 2.70 -18.12 11.93
CA GLN A 10 1.86 -17.95 10.74
C GLN A 10 1.38 -16.51 10.60
N GLU A 11 0.82 -15.92 11.66
CA GLU A 11 0.38 -14.52 11.69
C GLU A 11 1.53 -13.55 11.37
N LYS A 12 2.73 -13.77 11.92
CA LYS A 12 3.91 -12.97 11.57
C LYS A 12 4.33 -13.15 10.11
N GLY A 13 4.14 -14.33 9.54
CA GLY A 13 4.38 -14.59 8.12
C GLY A 13 3.40 -13.85 7.23
N GLU A 14 2.11 -13.94 7.55
CA GLU A 14 1.03 -13.26 6.84
C GLU A 14 1.17 -11.74 6.92
N VAL A 15 1.49 -11.18 8.09
CA VAL A 15 1.75 -9.74 8.24
C VAL A 15 2.91 -9.27 7.36
N ARG A 16 3.99 -10.06 7.23
CA ARG A 16 5.09 -9.71 6.32
C ARG A 16 4.69 -9.78 4.85
N CYS A 17 3.91 -10.78 4.45
CA CYS A 17 3.39 -10.89 3.09
C CYS A 17 2.50 -9.70 2.74
N LEU A 18 1.50 -9.40 3.60
CA LEU A 18 0.60 -8.25 3.44
C LEU A 18 1.36 -6.93 3.41
N ARG A 19 2.41 -6.80 4.23
CA ARG A 19 3.27 -5.61 4.23
C ARG A 19 3.97 -5.43 2.88
N ARG A 20 4.53 -6.51 2.34
CA ARG A 20 5.21 -6.49 1.04
C ARG A 20 4.24 -6.17 -0.09
N GLU A 21 3.06 -6.79 -0.11
CA GLU A 21 2.02 -6.50 -1.10
C GLU A 21 1.60 -5.02 -1.06
N LEU A 22 1.43 -4.47 0.15
CA LEU A 22 1.11 -3.06 0.32
C LEU A 22 2.23 -2.13 -0.17
N GLU A 23 3.50 -2.49 0.06
CA GLU A 23 4.66 -1.76 -0.47
C GLU A 23 4.70 -1.79 -2.01
N GLU A 24 4.39 -2.94 -2.63
CA GLU A 24 4.28 -3.09 -4.08
C GLU A 24 3.13 -2.26 -4.66
N GLU A 25 1.95 -2.25 -4.01
CA GLU A 25 0.82 -1.39 -4.41
C GLU A 25 1.17 0.10 -4.31
N ILE A 26 1.83 0.52 -3.23
CA ILE A 26 2.27 1.92 -3.06
C ILE A 26 3.22 2.30 -4.20
N ALA A 27 4.21 1.45 -4.49
CA ALA A 27 5.17 1.71 -5.57
C ALA A 27 4.47 1.80 -6.94
N TRP A 28 3.50 0.92 -7.21
CA TRP A 28 2.70 0.95 -8.42
C TRP A 28 1.91 2.26 -8.54
N LEU A 29 1.21 2.67 -7.48
CA LEU A 29 0.44 3.92 -7.45
C LEU A 29 1.31 5.17 -7.63
N GLN A 30 2.51 5.20 -7.03
CA GLN A 30 3.45 6.32 -7.18
C GLN A 30 3.86 6.52 -8.64
N ARG A 31 4.23 5.44 -9.33
CA ARG A 31 4.61 5.51 -10.76
C ARG A 31 3.47 6.03 -11.63
N HIS A 32 2.24 5.58 -11.37
CA HIS A 32 1.08 6.02 -12.14
C HIS A 32 0.71 7.48 -11.82
N PHE A 33 0.84 7.90 -10.57
CA PHE A 33 0.66 9.29 -10.17
C PHE A 33 1.69 10.22 -10.84
N GLU A 34 2.96 9.81 -10.89
CA GLU A 34 4.04 10.55 -11.56
C GLU A 34 3.83 10.62 -13.08
N ALA A 35 3.35 9.56 -13.71
CA ALA A 35 3.02 9.55 -15.14
C ALA A 35 1.91 10.57 -15.50
N LEU A 36 0.97 10.82 -14.58
CA LEU A 36 -0.11 11.80 -14.77
C LEU A 36 0.30 13.26 -14.49
N SER A 37 1.55 13.51 -14.07
CA SER A 37 1.99 14.85 -13.64
C SER A 37 1.99 15.91 -14.74
N ASN A 38 2.08 15.50 -16.01
CA ASN A 38 2.17 16.39 -17.17
C ASN A 38 0.85 16.52 -17.96
N VAL A 39 -0.25 15.96 -17.45
CA VAL A 39 -1.52 15.90 -18.19
C VAL A 39 -2.46 17.02 -17.75
N SER A 40 -3.03 17.74 -18.72
CA SER A 40 -3.88 18.92 -18.49
C SER A 40 -5.37 18.65 -18.70
N ALA A 41 -5.77 17.42 -19.01
CA ALA A 41 -7.19 17.09 -19.17
C ALA A 41 -7.87 16.93 -17.79
N GLU A 42 -9.12 17.37 -17.69
CA GLU A 42 -9.88 17.43 -16.44
C GLU A 42 -10.04 16.05 -15.78
N ASN A 43 -10.22 15.00 -16.57
CA ASN A 43 -10.29 13.61 -16.11
C ASN A 43 -8.98 13.17 -15.43
N ASP A 44 -7.83 13.60 -15.96
CA ASP A 44 -6.52 13.26 -15.40
C ASP A 44 -6.25 14.00 -14.10
N ILE A 45 -6.80 15.21 -13.93
CA ILE A 45 -6.77 15.92 -12.65
C ILE A 45 -7.56 15.16 -11.58
N ALA A 46 -8.77 14.69 -11.91
CA ALA A 46 -9.60 13.90 -11.00
C ALA A 46 -8.93 12.56 -10.65
N LEU A 47 -8.34 11.88 -11.64
CA LEU A 47 -7.61 10.63 -11.43
C LEU A 47 -6.36 10.85 -10.55
N ARG A 48 -5.61 11.92 -10.78
CA ARG A 48 -4.44 12.28 -9.97
C ARG A 48 -4.81 12.55 -8.51
N ARG A 49 -5.91 13.27 -8.25
CA ARG A 49 -6.44 13.46 -6.89
C ARG A 49 -6.80 12.13 -6.24
N THR A 50 -7.42 11.23 -7.01
CA THR A 50 -7.79 9.89 -6.54
C THR A 50 -6.56 9.07 -6.13
N TYR A 51 -5.54 9.02 -6.98
CA TYR A 51 -4.28 8.35 -6.67
C TYR A 51 -3.56 8.96 -5.46
N ASN A 52 -3.59 10.28 -5.29
CA ASN A 52 -3.03 10.92 -4.11
C ASN A 52 -3.72 10.46 -2.82
N SER A 53 -5.05 10.41 -2.79
CA SER A 53 -5.82 9.90 -1.65
C SER A 53 -5.52 8.42 -1.37
N MET A 54 -5.41 7.61 -2.43
CA MET A 54 -5.05 6.19 -2.31
C MET A 54 -3.65 5.99 -1.73
N LEU A 55 -2.67 6.78 -2.16
CA LEU A 55 -1.31 6.78 -1.63
C LEU A 55 -1.26 7.18 -0.16
N PHE A 56 -1.99 8.22 0.22
CA PHE A 56 -2.07 8.67 1.61
C PHE A 56 -2.59 7.55 2.52
N SER A 57 -3.73 6.96 2.18
CA SER A 57 -4.35 5.90 2.99
C SER A 57 -3.46 4.67 3.13
N ARG A 58 -2.80 4.25 2.05
CA ARG A 58 -1.91 3.07 2.05
C ARG A 58 -0.63 3.31 2.85
N ARG A 59 -0.01 4.49 2.74
CA ARG A 59 1.16 4.85 3.56
C ARG A 59 0.80 4.89 5.04
N ALA A 60 -0.37 5.41 5.39
CA ALA A 60 -0.87 5.41 6.76
C ALA A 60 -1.08 3.99 7.28
N LEU A 61 -1.62 3.09 6.45
CA LEU A 61 -1.76 1.67 6.80
C LEU A 61 -0.39 1.00 7.00
N LEU A 62 0.54 1.18 6.05
CA LEU A 62 1.89 0.60 6.12
C LEU A 62 2.66 1.04 7.38
N GLY A 63 2.48 2.30 7.79
CA GLY A 63 3.08 2.85 9.01
C GLY A 63 2.52 2.25 10.31
N ARG A 64 1.30 1.69 10.27
CA ARG A 64 0.67 1.01 11.41
C ARG A 64 0.95 -0.50 11.44
N MET A 65 1.47 -1.07 10.35
CA MET A 65 1.81 -2.49 10.31
C MET A 65 3.01 -2.80 11.19
N PRO A 66 3.00 -3.93 11.93
CA PRO A 66 4.16 -4.40 12.70
C PRO A 66 5.41 -4.56 11.81
N ARG A 67 6.58 -4.27 12.39
CA ARG A 67 7.89 -4.49 11.76
C ARG A 67 8.39 -5.92 11.98
#